data_AF-A0AAZ3SKH6-F1
#
_entry.id   AF-A0AAZ3SKH6-F1
#
_cell.length_a   1.000
_cell.length_b   1.000
_cell.length_c   1.000
_cell.angle_alpha   90.00
_cell.angle_beta   90.00
_cell.angle_gamma   90.00
#
_symmetry.space_group_name_H-M   'P 1'
#
loop_
_entity.id
_entity.type
_entity.pdbx_description
1 polymer ?
#
loop_
_entity_poly.entity_id
_entity_poly.type
_entity_poly.pdbx_seq_one_letter_code
_entity_poly.pdbx_strand_id
1 'polypeptide(L)'
;MAISVKERLLAVLDDLGSDELKRFKWHLTTENQLDGFLPIPKGQLETSNRLDIVDQMVQKYRENVAVKITLDILKKISRNDLAEKLNRDCPIGPSEEDGEKFQHEYKL
;
A
#
# COMPACT_ATOMS: atom_id res chain seq x y z
N MET A 1 -12.08 18.62 6.37
CA MET A 1 -11.43 18.31 5.07
C MET A 1 -11.18 16.82 5.05
N ALA A 2 -11.71 16.10 4.06
CA ALA A 2 -11.38 14.68 3.90
C ALA A 2 -9.96 14.61 3.30
N ILE A 3 -8.98 14.17 4.10
CA ILE A 3 -7.64 13.90 3.58
C ILE A 3 -7.73 12.64 2.72
N SER A 4 -7.38 12.75 1.45
CA SER A 4 -7.46 11.66 0.48
C SER A 4 -6.44 10.57 0.81
N VAL A 5 -6.68 9.32 0.38
CA VAL A 5 -5.75 8.21 0.60
C VAL A 5 -4.35 8.54 0.06
N LYS A 6 -4.30 9.18 -1.13
CA LYS A 6 -3.05 9.68 -1.73
C LYS A 6 -2.28 10.63 -0.79
N GLU A 7 -2.97 11.58 -0.15
CA GLU A 7 -2.33 12.54 0.73
C GLU A 7 -1.78 11.88 2.00
N ARG A 8 -2.49 10.88 2.54
CA ARG A 8 -2.04 10.10 3.71
C ARG A 8 -0.80 9.27 3.39
N LEU A 9 -0.82 8.57 2.26
CA LEU A 9 0.34 7.81 1.77
C LEU A 9 1.53 8.73 1.53
N LEU A 10 1.30 9.90 0.92
CA LEU A 10 2.35 10.88 0.67
C LEU A 10 2.97 11.37 1.97
N ALA A 11 2.16 11.75 2.96
CA ALA A 11 2.66 12.23 4.24
C ALA A 11 3.56 11.19 4.94
N VAL A 12 3.22 9.91 4.81
CA VAL A 12 4.03 8.80 5.33
C VAL A 12 5.32 8.63 4.56
N LEU A 13 5.27 8.67 3.22
CA LEU A 13 6.47 8.59 2.38
C LEU A 13 7.40 9.80 2.53
N ASP A 14 6.86 10.96 2.92
CA ASP A 14 7.65 12.16 3.17
C ASP A 14 8.43 12.09 4.49
N ASP A 15 7.85 11.41 5.49
CA ASP A 15 8.51 11.10 6.77
C ASP A 15 9.60 10.01 6.64
N LEU A 16 9.60 9.26 5.53
CA LEU A 16 10.69 8.34 5.20
C LEU A 16 11.94 9.09 4.72
N GLY A 17 13.07 8.80 5.37
CA GLY A 17 14.38 9.22 4.91
C GLY A 17 14.78 8.57 3.59
N SER A 18 15.87 9.06 2.98
CA SER A 18 16.33 8.61 1.66
C SER A 18 16.62 7.10 1.60
N ASP A 19 17.26 6.54 2.63
CA ASP A 19 17.58 5.10 2.71
C ASP A 19 16.32 4.24 2.88
N GLU A 20 15.37 4.71 3.68
CA GLU A 20 14.10 4.04 3.93
C GLU A 20 13.22 4.06 2.69
N LEU A 21 13.16 5.21 1.98
CA LEU A 21 12.46 5.34 0.71
C LEU A 21 13.08 4.44 -0.37
N LYS A 22 14.41 4.29 -0.38
CA LYS A 22 15.10 3.36 -1.30
C LYS A 22 14.71 1.91 -1.02
N ARG A 23 14.64 1.51 0.24
CA ARG A 23 14.12 0.18 0.65
C ARG A 23 12.65 0.01 0.27
N PHE A 24 11.83 1.04 0.51
CA PHE A 24 10.42 1.04 0.16
C PHE A 24 10.20 0.79 -1.34
N LYS A 25 10.90 1.55 -2.19
CA LYS A 25 10.92 1.34 -3.65
C LYS A 25 11.36 -0.08 -4.00
N TRP A 26 12.41 -0.59 -3.36
CA TRP A 26 12.90 -1.95 -3.62
C TRP A 26 11.83 -3.02 -3.33
N HIS A 27 11.09 -2.89 -2.22
CA HIS A 27 9.97 -3.79 -1.91
C HIS A 27 8.83 -3.70 -2.94
N LEU A 28 8.49 -2.50 -3.43
CA LEU A 28 7.49 -2.32 -4.50
C LEU A 28 7.88 -2.91 -5.86
N THR A 29 9.18 -3.05 -6.11
CA THR A 29 9.70 -3.67 -7.34
C THR A 29 9.81 -5.19 -7.24
N THR A 30 9.70 -5.74 -6.03
CA THR A 30 9.94 -7.16 -5.78
C THR A 30 8.62 -7.92 -5.77
N GLU A 31 8.40 -8.76 -6.77
CA GLU A 31 7.15 -9.53 -6.97
C GLU A 31 6.75 -10.36 -5.74
N ASN A 32 7.72 -11.01 -5.10
CA ASN A 32 7.49 -11.84 -3.90
C ASN A 32 7.15 -11.02 -2.64
N GLN A 33 7.19 -9.70 -2.69
CA GLN A 33 6.94 -8.84 -1.52
C GLN A 33 5.52 -8.29 -1.48
N LEU A 34 4.75 -8.44 -2.55
CA LEU A 34 3.45 -7.82 -2.73
C LEU A 34 2.29 -8.84 -2.72
N ASP A 35 2.42 -9.97 -2.03
CA ASP A 35 1.31 -10.92 -1.79
C ASP A 35 0.46 -11.28 -3.04
N GLY A 36 1.11 -11.45 -4.19
CA GLY A 36 0.45 -11.75 -5.47
C GLY A 36 0.09 -10.55 -6.35
N PHE A 37 0.36 -9.32 -5.92
CA PHE A 37 0.22 -8.13 -6.75
C PHE A 37 1.40 -7.91 -7.69
N LEU A 38 1.11 -7.44 -8.91
CA LEU A 38 2.14 -7.17 -9.93
C LEU A 38 3.08 -6.04 -9.49
N PRO A 39 4.41 -6.24 -9.45
CA PRO A 39 5.36 -5.22 -9.05
C PRO A 39 5.38 -4.04 -10.02
N ILE A 40 5.76 -2.87 -9.53
CA ILE A 40 6.02 -1.72 -10.39
C ILE A 40 7.45 -1.86 -10.93
N PRO A 41 7.68 -1.67 -12.24
CA PRO A 41 9.02 -1.81 -12.80
C PRO A 41 9.99 -0.82 -12.16
N LYS A 42 11.16 -1.33 -11.73
CA LYS A 42 12.19 -0.56 -11.03
C LYS A 42 12.61 0.71 -11.76
N GLY A 43 12.70 0.67 -13.09
CA GLY A 43 13.05 1.85 -13.89
C GLY A 43 12.09 3.03 -13.72
N GLN A 44 10.80 2.78 -13.45
CA GLN A 44 9.86 3.85 -13.14
C GLN A 44 10.07 4.37 -11.72
N LEU A 45 10.22 3.48 -10.73
CA LEU A 45 10.35 3.89 -9.33
C LEU A 45 11.69 4.56 -9.00
N GLU A 46 12.77 4.23 -9.69
CA GLU A 46 14.10 4.81 -9.42
C GLU A 46 14.12 6.32 -9.65
N THR A 47 13.49 6.78 -10.74
CA THR A 47 13.38 8.20 -11.12
C THR A 47 12.15 8.91 -10.53
N SER A 48 11.18 8.15 -10.01
CA SER A 48 9.94 8.70 -9.45
C SER A 48 10.15 9.42 -8.11
N ASN A 49 9.49 10.57 -7.96
CA ASN A 49 9.40 11.28 -6.68
C ASN A 49 8.36 10.63 -5.77
N ARG A 50 8.32 11.03 -4.49
CA ARG A 50 7.34 10.50 -3.50
C ARG A 50 5.90 10.60 -4.00
N LEU A 51 5.54 11.71 -4.64
CA LEU A 51 4.23 11.93 -5.27
C LEU A 51 3.94 10.91 -6.37
N ASP A 52 4.87 10.73 -7.32
CA ASP A 52 4.73 9.79 -8.43
C ASP A 52 4.61 8.34 -7.94
N ILE A 53 5.34 7.97 -6.88
CA ILE A 53 5.25 6.63 -6.28
C ILE A 53 3.83 6.40 -5.75
N VAL A 54 3.29 7.35 -4.98
CA VAL A 54 1.93 7.25 -4.43
C VAL A 54 0.90 7.18 -5.56
N ASP A 55 1.03 8.01 -6.58
CA ASP A 55 0.08 8.02 -7.70
C ASP A 55 0.12 6.70 -8.45
N GLN A 56 1.31 6.17 -8.75
CA GLN A 56 1.49 4.86 -9.37
C GLN A 56 0.91 3.72 -8.52
N MET A 57 1.11 3.75 -7.20
CA MET A 57 0.56 2.74 -6.30
C MET A 57 -0.97 2.77 -6.31
N VAL A 58 -1.59 3.95 -6.20
CA VAL A 58 -3.04 4.07 -6.22
C VAL A 58 -3.63 3.75 -7.59
N GLN A 59 -2.95 4.13 -8.67
CA GLN A 59 -3.37 3.82 -10.04
C GLN A 59 -3.32 2.31 -10.30
N LYS A 60 -2.25 1.64 -9.85
CA LYS A 60 -2.01 0.22 -10.12
C LYS A 60 -2.78 -0.70 -9.18
N TYR A 61 -2.81 -0.38 -7.89
CA TYR A 61 -3.38 -1.27 -6.86
C TYR A 61 -4.76 -0.82 -6.37
N ARG A 62 -5.20 0.42 -6.64
CA ARG A 62 -6.34 1.09 -5.99
C ARG A 62 -6.03 1.50 -4.55
N GLU A 63 -6.82 2.43 -4.04
CA GLU A 63 -6.58 3.10 -2.76
C GLU A 63 -6.45 2.11 -1.59
N ASN A 64 -7.40 1.20 -1.41
CA ASN A 64 -7.38 0.25 -0.29
C ASN A 64 -6.15 -0.68 -0.31
N VAL A 65 -5.81 -1.22 -1.48
CA VAL A 65 -4.67 -2.13 -1.62
C VAL A 65 -3.36 -1.37 -1.50
N ALA A 66 -3.28 -0.15 -2.03
CA ALA A 66 -2.10 0.71 -1.88
C ALA A 66 -1.78 0.99 -0.40
N VAL A 67 -2.80 1.23 0.43
CA VAL A 67 -2.62 1.38 1.89
C VAL A 67 -2.13 0.09 2.51
N LYS A 68 -2.71 -1.07 2.17
CA LYS A 68 -2.29 -2.38 2.69
C LYS A 68 -0.82 -2.69 2.35
N ILE A 69 -0.43 -2.50 1.09
CA ILE A 69 0.96 -2.67 0.63
C ILE A 69 1.90 -1.73 1.39
N THR A 70 1.51 -0.46 1.54
CA THR A 70 2.32 0.53 2.25
C THR A 70 2.54 0.13 3.70
N LEU A 71 1.48 -0.29 4.41
CA LEU A 71 1.56 -0.78 5.79
C LEU A 71 2.52 -1.96 5.92
N ASP A 72 2.45 -2.94 5.02
CA ASP A 72 3.30 -4.12 5.04
C ASP A 72 4.78 -3.78 4.83
N ILE A 73 5.08 -2.91 3.85
CA ILE A 73 6.44 -2.46 3.56
C ILE A 73 7.00 -1.65 4.74
N LEU A 74 6.21 -0.75 5.34
CA LEU A 74 6.63 0.02 6.51
C LEU A 74 7.04 -0.89 7.68
N LYS A 75 6.28 -1.96 7.93
CA LYS A 75 6.63 -2.97 8.94
C LYS A 75 7.93 -3.69 8.58
N LYS A 76 8.13 -4.06 7.32
CA LYS A 76 9.36 -4.72 6.83
C LYS A 76 10.61 -3.85 6.98
N ILE A 77 10.50 -2.53 6.76
CA ILE A 77 11.62 -1.60 6.96
C ILE A 77 11.77 -1.12 8.41
N SER A 78 11.02 -1.72 9.35
CA SER A 78 11.01 -1.38 10.79
C SER A 78 10.45 0.02 11.13
N ARG A 79 9.67 0.64 10.24
CA ARG A 79 8.92 1.88 10.49
C ARG A 79 7.49 1.61 10.95
N ASN A 80 7.39 0.87 12.06
CA ASN A 80 6.11 0.52 12.68
C ASN A 80 5.36 1.76 13.18
N ASP A 81 6.09 2.82 13.57
CA ASP A 81 5.55 4.12 13.97
C ASP A 81 4.69 4.74 12.86
N LEU A 82 5.17 4.71 11.62
CA LEU A 82 4.47 5.22 10.46
C LEU A 82 3.34 4.31 10.03
N ALA A 83 3.52 2.99 10.13
CA ALA A 83 2.46 2.02 9.84
C ALA A 83 1.25 2.21 10.76
N GLU A 84 1.50 2.37 12.06
CA GLU A 84 0.46 2.63 13.06
C GLU A 84 -0.25 3.96 12.81
N LYS A 85 0.50 5.01 12.43
CA LYS A 85 -0.07 6.31 12.06
C LYS A 85 -1.00 6.17 10.85
N LEU A 86 -0.52 5.54 9.78
CA LEU A 86 -1.30 5.30 8.56
C LEU A 86 -2.57 4.49 8.84
N ASN A 87 -2.50 3.46 9.68
CA ASN A 87 -3.65 2.62 10.04
C ASN A 87 -4.70 3.37 10.86
N ARG A 88 -4.29 4.29 11.75
CA ARG A 88 -5.23 5.17 12.47
C ARG A 88 -5.90 6.16 11.55
N ASP A 89 -5.13 6.70 10.60
CA ASP A 89 -5.56 7.71 9.65
C ASP A 89 -6.45 7.15 8.53
N CYS A 90 -6.21 5.91 8.13
CA CYS A 90 -7.00 5.17 7.16
C CYS A 90 -7.23 3.76 7.72
N PRO A 91 -8.24 3.58 8.59
CA PRO A 91 -8.60 2.25 9.04
C PRO A 91 -9.12 1.50 7.82
N ILE A 92 -8.29 0.60 7.28
CA ILE A 92 -8.80 -0.42 6.38
C ILE A 92 -9.69 -1.29 7.28
N GLY A 93 -11.01 -1.13 7.16
CA GLY A 93 -11.95 -2.01 7.83
C GLY A 93 -11.59 -3.46 7.53
N PRO A 94 -11.94 -4.42 8.41
CA PRO A 94 -11.78 -5.83 8.10
C PRO A 94 -12.39 -6.04 6.72
N SER A 95 -11.56 -6.45 5.76
CA SER A 95 -11.99 -6.69 4.40
C SER A 95 -13.15 -7.68 4.50
N GLU A 96 -14.37 -7.22 4.19
CA GLU A 96 -15.58 -8.04 4.06
C GLU A 96 -15.48 -8.91 2.79
N GLU A 97 -14.34 -9.59 2.60
CA GLU A 97 -14.06 -10.49 1.48
C GLU A 97 -13.55 -11.85 1.95
N ASP A 98 -13.85 -12.20 3.21
CA ASP A 98 -13.76 -13.57 3.72
C ASP A 98 -15.12 -13.91 4.36
N GLY A 99 -16.11 -14.24 3.53
CA GLY A 99 -17.40 -14.70 4.07
C GLY A 99 -18.60 -14.88 3.15
N GLU A 100 -18.67 -14.29 1.95
CA GLU A 100 -19.81 -14.55 1.05
C GLU A 100 -19.51 -15.69 0.08
N LYS A 101 -19.51 -16.91 0.64
CA LYS A 101 -19.78 -18.10 -0.17
C LYS A 101 -21.20 -17.97 -0.73
N PHE A 102 -21.33 -17.46 -1.95
CA PHE A 102 -22.46 -17.81 -2.82
C PHE A 102 -22.40 -19.31 -3.13
N GLN A 103 -22.86 -20.14 -2.20
CA GLN A 103 -23.47 -21.42 -2.57
C GLN A 103 -24.94 -21.14 -2.86
N HIS A 104 -25.15 -20.74 -4.11
CA HIS A 104 -26.34 -21.06 -4.87
C HIS A 104 -26.69 -22.55 -4.64
N GLU A 105 -27.99 -22.81 -4.48
CA GLU A 105 -28.63 -24.14 -4.33
C GLU A 105 -28.94 -24.58 -2.89
N TYR A 106 -30.02 -24.01 -2.33
CA TYR A 106 -31.04 -24.84 -1.71
C TYR A 106 -32.35 -24.62 -2.46
N LYS A 107 -32.49 -25.37 -3.56
CA LYS A 107 -33.79 -25.78 -4.04
C LYS A 107 -34.27 -26.88 -3.10
N LEU A 108 -35.37 -26.63 -2.39
CA LEU A 108 -36.42 -27.58 -2.06
C LEU A 108 -37.63 -26.81 -1.52
#